data_AF-A0A211YU63-F1
#
_entry.id   AF-A0A211YU63-F1
#
_cell.length_a   1.000
_cell.length_b   1.000
_cell.length_c   1.000
_cell.angle_alpha   90.00
_cell.angle_beta   90.00
_cell.angle_gamma   90.00
#
_symmetry.space_group_name_H-M   'P 1'
#
loop_
_entity.id
_entity.type
_entity.pdbx_description
1 polymer ?
#
loop_
_entity_poly.entity_id
_entity_poly.type
_entity_poly.pdbx_seq_one_letter_code
_entity_poly.pdbx_strand_id
1 'polypeptide(L)' 'MTLQIRDSRARELAQELASRRNVTMTEAVIQALEAELRRETEKEPLADRIARIAATLAAEAGPNRHVMSKEEIDAMWGH' A
#
# COMPACT_ATOMS: atom_id res chain seq x y z
N MET A 1 13.18 -15.61 -4.65
CA MET A 1 12.83 -16.45 -5.82
C MET A 1 12.87 -15.58 -7.07
N THR A 2 13.25 -16.12 -8.22
CA THR A 2 13.39 -15.36 -9.47
C THR A 2 12.14 -15.51 -10.33
N LEU A 3 11.49 -14.40 -10.67
CA LEU A 3 10.36 -14.41 -11.61
C LEU A 3 10.90 -14.54 -13.04
N GLN A 4 10.50 -15.60 -13.75
CA GLN A 4 10.89 -15.85 -15.15
C GLN A 4 9.67 -15.67 -16.04
N ILE A 5 9.66 -14.59 -16.84
CA ILE A 5 8.58 -14.29 -17.78
C ILE A 5 9.06 -14.63 -19.19
N ARG A 6 8.39 -15.59 -19.85
CA ARG A 6 8.73 -16.06 -21.22
C ARG A 6 7.91 -15.37 -22.32
N ASP A 7 7.01 -14.47 -21.93
CA ASP A 7 6.16 -13.73 -22.84
C ASP A 7 6.89 -12.50 -23.42
N SER A 8 6.91 -12.38 -24.74
CA SER A 8 7.62 -11.29 -25.44
C SER A 8 6.98 -9.93 -25.20
N ARG A 9 5.64 -9.87 -25.12
CA ARG A 9 4.90 -8.64 -24.89
C ARG A 9 5.16 -8.09 -23.49
N ALA A 10 5.24 -8.94 -22.48
CA ALA A 10 5.60 -8.53 -21.13
C ALA A 10 7.00 -7.89 -21.07
N ARG A 11 7.95 -8.43 -21.85
CA ARG A 11 9.30 -7.87 -21.97
C ARG A 11 9.29 -6.50 -22.64
N GLU A 12 8.54 -6.34 -23.73
CA GLU A 12 8.40 -5.06 -24.44
C GLU A 12 7.81 -3.97 -23.54
N LEU A 13 6.74 -4.30 -22.80
CA LEU A 13 6.11 -3.38 -21.84
C LEU A 13 7.07 -2.97 -20.72
N ALA A 14 7.80 -3.95 -20.15
CA ALA A 14 8.79 -3.68 -19.10
C ALA A 14 9.93 -2.79 -19.61
N GLN A 15 10.41 -3.05 -20.84
CA GLN A 15 11.46 -2.26 -21.48
C GLN A 15 11.01 -0.84 -21.77
N GLU A 16 9.80 -0.66 -22.29
CA GLU A 16 9.23 0.67 -22.54
C GLU A 16 9.09 1.47 -21.24
N LEU A 17 8.56 0.83 -20.19
CA LEU A 17 8.38 1.48 -18.90
C LEU A 17 9.71 1.88 -18.25
N ALA A 18 10.71 1.00 -18.32
CA ALA A 18 12.07 1.25 -17.88
C ALA A 18 12.70 2.43 -18.62
N SER A 19 12.53 2.48 -19.94
CA SER A 19 13.07 3.55 -20.78
C SER A 19 12.41 4.90 -20.47
N ARG A 20 11.09 4.93 -20.29
CA ARG A 20 10.35 6.16 -19.94
C ARG A 20 10.71 6.70 -18.56
N ARG A 21 11.00 5.81 -17.60
CA ARG A 21 11.34 6.17 -16.21
C ARG A 21 12.84 6.31 -15.97
N ASN A 22 13.67 5.96 -16.94
CA ASN A 22 15.13 5.91 -16.82
C ASN A 22 15.61 5.06 -15.63
N VAL A 23 15.01 3.88 -15.46
CA VAL A 23 15.33 2.91 -14.40
C VAL A 23 15.63 1.54 -15.00
N THR A 24 16.11 0.60 -14.19
CA THR A 24 16.33 -0.77 -14.66
C THR A 24 15.02 -1.48 -15.00
N MET A 25 15.06 -2.48 -15.88
CA MET A 25 13.88 -3.27 -16.24
C MET A 25 13.24 -3.94 -15.02
N THR A 26 14.05 -4.48 -14.11
CA THR A 26 13.57 -5.08 -12.85
C THR A 26 12.86 -4.05 -11.98
N GLU A 27 13.43 -2.86 -11.83
CA GLU A 27 12.85 -1.79 -11.03
C GLU A 27 11.54 -1.27 -11.62
N ALA A 28 11.47 -1.10 -12.94
CA ALA A 28 10.24 -0.75 -13.64
C ALA A 28 9.11 -1.76 -13.38
N VAL A 29 9.42 -3.06 -13.41
CA VAL A 29 8.46 -4.14 -13.12
C VAL A 29 7.98 -4.08 -11.68
N ILE A 30 8.89 -3.93 -10.70
CA ILE A 30 8.53 -3.83 -9.29
C ILE A 30 7.59 -2.64 -9.07
N GLN A 31 7.97 -1.45 -9.54
CA GLN A 31 7.16 -0.24 -9.38
C GLN A 31 5.79 -0.36 -10.07
N ALA A 32 5.70 -1.04 -11.22
CA ALA A 32 4.43 -1.28 -11.89
C ALA A 32 3.50 -2.16 -11.05
N LEU A 33 4.03 -3.26 -10.48
CA LEU A 33 3.28 -4.17 -9.63
C LEU A 33 2.83 -3.47 -8.33
N GLU A 34 3.71 -2.71 -7.69
CA GLU A 34 3.36 -1.94 -6.48
C GLU A 34 2.27 -0.90 -6.75
N ALA A 35 2.36 -0.19 -7.88
CA ALA A 35 1.35 0.79 -8.26
C ALA A 35 -0.01 0.14 -8.51
N GLU A 36 -0.03 -1.05 -9.12
CA GLU A 36 -1.28 -1.76 -9.40
C GLU A 36 -1.89 -2.37 -8.14
N LEU A 37 -1.06 -2.95 -7.26
CA LEU A 37 -1.51 -3.42 -5.95
C LEU A 37 -2.08 -2.27 -5.11
N ARG A 38 -1.46 -1.08 -5.18
CA ARG A 38 -1.98 0.12 -4.52
C ARG A 38 -3.34 0.52 -5.07
N ARG A 39 -3.50 0.59 -6.40
CA ARG A 39 -4.78 0.89 -7.04
C ARG A 39 -5.86 -0.13 -6.67
N GLU A 40 -5.51 -1.41 -6.61
CA GLU A 40 -6.45 -2.45 -6.19
C GLU A 40 -6.83 -2.30 -4.72
N THR A 41 -5.87 -1.95 -3.86
CA THR A 41 -6.13 -1.62 -2.45
C THR A 41 -6.96 -0.35 -2.30
N GLU A 42 -6.84 0.62 -3.21
CA GLU A 42 -7.64 1.85 -3.17
C GLU A 42 -9.09 1.63 -3.63
N LYS A 43 -9.40 0.53 -4.33
CA LYS A 43 -10.77 0.09 -4.59
C LYS A 43 -11.45 -0.49 -3.33
N GLU A 44 -10.69 -0.79 -2.29
CA GLU A 44 -11.22 -1.16 -0.99
C GLU A 44 -12.07 0.01 -0.44
N PRO A 45 -13.33 -0.24 -0.03
CA PRO A 45 -14.16 0.78 0.61
C PRO A 45 -13.41 1.50 1.73
N LEU A 46 -13.63 2.81 1.86
CA LEU A 46 -12.96 3.62 2.87
C LEU A 46 -13.10 3.03 4.29
N ALA A 47 -14.28 2.46 4.59
CA ALA A 47 -14.54 1.80 5.87
C ALA A 47 -13.57 0.64 6.14
N ASP A 48 -13.34 -0.22 5.16
CA ASP A 48 -12.45 -1.38 5.28
C ASP A 48 -10.98 -0.94 5.39
N ARG A 49 -10.59 0.11 4.65
CA ARG A 49 -9.27 0.74 4.76
C ARG A 49 -9.01 1.30 6.16
N ILE A 50 -10.00 2.01 6.73
CA ILE A 50 -9.91 2.57 8.10
C ILE A 50 -9.83 1.44 9.12
N ALA A 51 -10.64 0.39 8.96
CA ALA A 51 -10.63 -0.76 9.85
C ALA A 51 -9.25 -1.46 9.88
N ARG A 52 -8.62 -1.62 8.71
CA ARG A 52 -7.27 -2.19 8.60
C ARG A 52 -6.22 -1.33 9.31
N ILE A 53 -6.23 -0.01 9.09
CA ILE A 53 -5.31 0.91 9.77
C ILE A 53 -5.52 0.86 11.29
N ALA A 54 -6.77 0.89 11.75
CA ALA A 54 -7.10 0.79 13.18
C ALA A 54 -6.59 -0.51 13.80
N ALA A 55 -6.72 -1.64 13.08
CA ALA A 55 -6.21 -2.94 13.53
C ALA A 55 -4.67 -2.95 13.63
N THR A 56 -3.97 -2.37 12.66
CA THR A 56 -2.50 -2.24 12.69
C THR A 56 -2.04 -1.39 13.88
N LEU A 57 -2.65 -0.21 14.08
CA LEU A 57 -2.32 0.66 15.21
C LEU A 57 -2.63 0.00 16.56
N ALA A 58 -3.72 -0.74 16.67
CA ALA A 58 -4.06 -1.48 17.88
C ALA A 58 -3.04 -2.59 18.20
N ALA A 59 -2.47 -3.24 17.18
CA ALA A 59 -1.40 -4.22 17.34
C ALA A 59 -0.08 -3.56 17.78
N GLU A 60 0.20 -2.34 17.32
CA GLU A 60 1.41 -1.57 17.65
C GLU A 60 1.34 -0.83 18.99
N ALA A 61 0.14 -0.67 19.58
CA ALA A 61 -0.08 0.12 20.80
C ALA A 61 0.71 -0.37 22.04
N GLY A 62 1.28 -1.57 22.00
CA GLY A 62 2.15 -2.08 23.05
C GLY A 62 1.46 -2.24 24.42
N PRO A 63 2.22 -2.37 25.52
CA PRO A 63 1.68 -2.63 26.84
C PRO A 63 0.90 -1.44 27.44
N ASN A 64 1.11 -0.22 26.93
CA ASN A 64 0.44 0.99 27.39
C ASN A 64 -0.79 1.35 26.55
N ARG A 65 -1.39 0.37 25.84
CA ARG A 65 -2.59 0.61 25.06
C ARG A 65 -3.69 1.19 25.95
N HIS A 66 -4.24 2.33 25.53
CA HIS A 66 -5.36 2.98 26.20
C HIS A 66 -6.55 3.01 25.25
N VAL A 67 -7.69 2.48 25.70
CA VAL A 67 -8.94 2.61 24.96
C VAL A 67 -9.53 3.94 25.36
N MET A 68 -9.44 4.91 24.45
CA MET A 68 -9.94 6.26 24.70
C MET A 68 -11.47 6.26 24.76
N SER A 69 -12.01 6.92 25.78
CA SER A 69 -13.42 7.26 25.89
C SER A 69 -13.81 8.32 24.85
N LYS A 70 -15.12 8.45 24.61
CA LYS A 70 -15.63 9.45 23.67
C LYS A 70 -15.26 10.87 24.13
N GLU A 71 -15.32 11.11 25.43
CA GLU A 71 -14.99 12.39 26.06
C GLU A 71 -13.52 12.76 25.85
N GLU A 72 -12.60 11.79 25.95
CA GLU A 72 -11.18 12.01 25.66
C GLU A 72 -10.93 12.31 24.19
N ILE A 73 -11.65 11.63 23.29
CA ILE A 73 -11.57 11.90 21.85
C ILE A 73 -12.07 13.30 21.56
N ASP A 74 -13.28 13.65 22.01
CA ASP A 74 -13.91 14.96 21.77
C ASP A 74 -12.98 16.11 22.26
N ALA A 75 -12.37 15.95 23.44
CA ALA A 75 -11.40 16.89 23.99
C ALA A 75 -10.14 17.09 23.12
N MET A 76 -9.65 16.04 22.42
CA MET A 76 -8.51 16.16 21.52
C MET A 76 -8.83 16.95 20.24
N TRP A 77 -10.08 16.89 19.79
CA TRP A 77 -10.54 17.56 18.58
C TRP A 77 -11.18 18.93 18.84
N GLY A 78 -11.22 19.37 20.11
CA GLY A 78 -11.76 20.68 20.50
C GLY A 78 -13.28 20.75 20.46
N HIS A 79 -13.96 19.61 20.63
CA HIS A 79 -15.41 19.48 20.73
C HIS A 79 -15.87 19.27 22.17
#